data_AF-A0A915K1Y2-F1
#
_entry.id   AF-A0A915K1Y2-F1
#
_cell.length_a   1.000
_cell.length_b   1.000
_cell.length_c   1.000
_cell.angle_alpha   90.00
_cell.angle_beta   90.00
_cell.angle_gamma   90.00
#
_symmetry.space_group_name_H-M   'P 1'
#
loop_
_entity.id
_entity.type
_entity.pdbx_description
1 polymer ?
#
loop_
_entity_poly.entity_id
_entity_poly.type
_entity_poly.pdbx_seq_one_letter_code
_entity_poly.pdbx_strand_id
1 'polypeptide(L)'
;MRERSIPERSESKIYNTCPCFNENGYIGKFRKMHLFDVDIKDRMVFHESESLSPGKNPVILEHDKWKVGLGICYDVRFQEFGEYYVQNGCNILIYPSAFNLTTGPAHWELMARARAVQSQCYVAMCSPARNTSADYVAWGYSMVVDPW
;
A
#
# COMPACT_ATOMS: atom_id res chain seq x y z
N MET A 1 -10.27 11.96 5.97
CA MET A 1 -9.79 11.24 4.77
C MET A 1 -10.18 9.77 4.92
N ARG A 2 -10.83 9.12 3.94
CA ARG A 2 -11.09 7.66 4.03
C ARG A 2 -9.82 6.94 3.56
N GLU A 3 -8.95 6.57 4.50
CA GLU A 3 -7.64 5.92 4.23
C GLU A 3 -7.78 4.43 3.86
N ARG A 4 -8.66 4.12 2.91
CA ARG A 4 -8.84 2.76 2.42
C ARG A 4 -8.80 2.77 0.90
N SER A 5 -8.11 1.79 0.33
CA SER A 5 -8.32 1.50 -1.07
C SER A 5 -9.72 0.89 -1.27
N ILE A 6 -10.27 1.06 -2.47
CA ILE A 6 -11.60 0.61 -2.87
C ILE A 6 -11.52 -0.11 -4.21
N PRO A 7 -12.40 -1.10 -4.47
CA PRO A 7 -12.54 -1.66 -5.80
C PRO A 7 -13.10 -0.59 -6.74
N GLU A 8 -12.37 -0.29 -7.80
CA GLU A 8 -12.76 0.68 -8.82
C GLU A 8 -13.03 -0.06 -10.13
N ARG A 9 -14.25 0.06 -10.65
CA ARG A 9 -14.56 -0.38 -12.02
C ARG A 9 -14.22 0.73 -13.01
N SER A 10 -13.44 0.39 -14.05
CA SER A 10 -13.10 1.29 -15.15
C SER A 10 -13.11 0.47 -16.44
N GLU A 11 -14.05 0.78 -17.33
CA GLU A 11 -14.37 -0.03 -18.51
C GLU A 11 -14.70 -1.49 -18.13
N SER A 12 -14.00 -2.46 -18.73
CA SER A 12 -14.13 -3.89 -18.45
C SER A 12 -13.23 -4.39 -17.32
N LYS A 13 -12.47 -3.51 -16.66
CA LYS A 13 -11.48 -3.87 -15.64
C LYS A 13 -11.87 -3.38 -14.26
N ILE A 14 -11.43 -4.11 -13.24
CA ILE A 14 -11.56 -3.75 -11.83
C ILE A 14 -10.16 -3.51 -11.26
N TYR A 15 -9.99 -2.48 -10.44
CA TYR A 15 -8.69 -2.11 -9.85
C TYR A 15 -8.81 -1.99 -8.34
N ASN A 16 -7.71 -2.20 -7.63
CA ASN A 16 -7.56 -1.83 -6.22
C ASN A 16 -7.04 -0.38 -6.15
N THR A 17 -7.91 0.57 -5.80
CA THR A 17 -7.65 2.00 -6.01
C THR A 17 -7.70 2.80 -4.70
N CYS A 18 -6.67 3.61 -4.45
CA CYS A 18 -6.66 4.62 -3.39
C CYS A 18 -7.02 6.00 -3.99
N PRO A 19 -8.26 6.50 -3.82
CA PRO A 19 -8.62 7.84 -4.25
C PRO A 19 -8.03 8.89 -3.31
N CYS A 20 -7.53 9.99 -3.88
CA CYS A 20 -6.80 11.04 -3.17
C CYS A 20 -7.60 12.34 -3.17
N PHE A 21 -7.66 13.03 -2.03
CA PHE A 21 -8.40 14.27 -1.85
C PHE A 21 -7.58 15.28 -1.03
N ASN A 22 -7.71 16.57 -1.33
CA ASN A 22 -7.25 17.69 -0.49
C ASN A 22 -8.43 18.56 -0.03
N GLU A 23 -8.19 19.72 0.58
CA GLU A 23 -9.27 20.63 0.99
C GLU A 23 -10.15 21.13 -0.17
N ASN A 24 -9.65 21.09 -1.41
CA ASN A 24 -10.36 21.52 -2.61
C ASN A 24 -11.09 20.38 -3.33
N GLY A 25 -10.96 19.14 -2.87
CA GLY A 25 -11.64 17.96 -3.43
C GLY A 25 -10.69 16.93 -4.02
N TYR A 26 -11.15 16.22 -5.05
CA TYR A 26 -10.42 15.09 -5.67
C TYR A 26 -9.19 15.56 -6.45
N ILE A 27 -8.03 14.97 -6.16
CA ILE A 27 -6.76 15.34 -6.79
C ILE A 27 -6.11 14.21 -7.59
N GLY A 28 -6.67 13.01 -7.54
CA GLY A 28 -6.13 11.88 -8.26
C GLY A 28 -6.41 10.55 -7.58
N LYS A 29 -5.81 9.49 -8.11
CA LYS A 29 -5.96 8.14 -7.57
C LYS A 29 -4.73 7.31 -7.87
N PHE A 30 -4.33 6.50 -6.91
CA PHE A 30 -3.33 5.46 -7.10
C PHE A 30 -4.02 4.11 -7.32
N ARG A 31 -3.63 3.36 -8.36
CA ARG A 31 -4.09 1.99 -8.59
C ARG A 31 -2.93 1.05 -8.24
N LYS A 32 -3.19 0.05 -7.38
CA LYS A 32 -2.20 -0.94 -6.94
C LYS A 32 -1.45 -1.50 -8.13
N MET A 33 -0.13 -1.40 -8.10
CA MET A 33 0.70 -1.76 -9.25
C MET A 33 1.11 -3.23 -9.21
N HIS A 34 1.40 -3.74 -8.01
CA HIS A 34 1.78 -5.13 -7.80
C HIS A 34 0.63 -5.90 -7.15
N LEU A 35 -0.04 -6.74 -7.93
CA LEU A 35 -1.13 -7.58 -7.44
C LEU A 35 -0.60 -8.69 -6.52
N PHE A 36 -1.40 -9.03 -5.50
CA PHE A 36 -1.05 -10.06 -4.54
C PHE A 36 -1.38 -11.44 -5.12
N ASP A 37 -0.43 -12.00 -5.86
CA ASP A 37 -0.50 -13.37 -6.37
C ASP A 37 0.54 -14.21 -5.62
N VAL A 38 0.09 -14.99 -4.65
CA VAL A 38 0.95 -15.84 -3.83
C VAL A 38 0.41 -17.26 -3.70
N ASP A 39 1.33 -18.21 -3.83
CA ASP A 39 1.14 -19.61 -3.47
C ASP A 39 2.15 -19.97 -2.38
N ILE A 40 1.68 -19.99 -1.14
CA ILE A 40 2.44 -20.43 0.03
C ILE A 40 1.96 -21.84 0.36
N LYS A 41 2.77 -22.82 -0.05
CA LYS A 41 2.52 -24.25 0.17
C LYS A 41 2.00 -24.52 1.60
N ASP A 42 0.89 -25.23 1.67
CA ASP A 42 0.20 -25.65 2.90
C ASP A 42 -0.26 -24.51 3.83
N ARG A 43 -0.24 -23.24 3.37
CA ARG A 43 -0.68 -22.08 4.17
C ARG A 43 -1.71 -21.21 3.48
N MET A 44 -1.46 -20.79 2.24
CA MET A 44 -2.32 -19.84 1.55
C MET A 44 -2.08 -19.84 0.04
N VAL A 45 -3.17 -19.89 -0.73
CA VAL A 45 -3.18 -19.51 -2.15
C VAL A 45 -4.11 -18.30 -2.28
N PHE A 46 -3.62 -17.23 -2.88
CA PHE A 46 -4.41 -16.03 -3.15
C PHE A 46 -3.92 -15.38 -4.45
N HIS A 47 -4.81 -15.25 -5.43
CA HIS A 47 -4.52 -14.60 -6.72
C HIS A 47 -5.46 -13.41 -6.92
N GLU A 48 -4.98 -12.22 -6.59
CA GLU A 48 -5.73 -10.99 -6.80
C GLU A 48 -5.95 -10.72 -8.30
N SER A 49 -5.04 -11.19 -9.16
CA SER A 49 -5.11 -11.01 -10.62
C SER A 49 -6.25 -11.76 -11.32
N GLU A 50 -6.87 -12.74 -10.67
CA GLU A 50 -8.07 -13.41 -11.20
C GLU A 50 -9.26 -12.44 -11.29
N SER A 51 -9.28 -11.41 -10.45
CA SER A 51 -10.39 -10.45 -10.35
C SER A 51 -9.99 -9.00 -10.64
N LEU A 52 -8.73 -8.61 -10.36
CA LEU A 52 -8.26 -7.24 -10.47
C LEU A 52 -7.19 -7.08 -11.55
N SER A 53 -7.10 -5.86 -12.09
CA SER A 53 -6.08 -5.42 -13.02
C SER A 53 -5.06 -4.52 -12.31
N PRO A 54 -3.76 -4.60 -12.68
CA PRO A 54 -2.74 -3.75 -12.09
C PRO A 54 -2.86 -2.30 -12.60
N GLY A 55 -2.50 -1.36 -11.75
CA GLY A 55 -2.20 0.02 -12.12
C GLY A 55 -0.95 0.14 -12.97
N LYS A 56 -0.70 1.33 -13.52
CA LYS A 56 0.46 1.58 -14.41
C LYS A 56 1.38 2.69 -13.94
N ASN A 57 0.89 3.59 -13.09
CA ASN A 57 1.58 4.83 -12.76
C ASN A 57 1.68 5.02 -11.25
N PRO A 58 2.87 5.38 -10.73
CA PRO A 58 2.99 5.89 -9.38
C PRO A 58 2.24 7.22 -9.23
N VAL A 59 1.86 7.55 -8.00
CA VAL A 59 1.25 8.84 -7.64
C VAL A 59 2.06 9.49 -6.54
N ILE A 60 2.35 10.79 -6.70
CA ILE A 60 2.96 11.66 -5.70
C ILE A 60 1.94 12.73 -5.35
N LEU A 61 1.64 12.87 -4.06
CA LEU A 61 0.83 13.98 -3.55
C LEU A 61 1.75 15.03 -2.95
N GLU A 62 1.48 16.29 -3.22
CA GLU A 62 2.26 17.41 -2.70
C GLU A 62 1.41 18.25 -1.74
N HIS A 63 1.98 18.56 -0.58
CA HIS A 63 1.38 19.47 0.40
C HIS A 63 2.48 20.20 1.18
N ASP A 64 2.60 21.52 0.98
CA ASP A 64 3.70 22.35 1.47
C ASP A 64 5.08 21.75 1.13
N LYS A 65 5.87 21.41 2.16
CA LYS A 65 7.19 20.80 2.03
C LYS A 65 7.16 19.27 1.93
N TRP A 66 5.98 18.66 2.02
CA TRP A 66 5.80 17.22 2.05
C TRP A 66 5.45 16.70 0.66
N LYS A 67 6.17 15.66 0.25
CA LYS A 67 5.90 14.88 -0.96
C LYS A 67 5.65 13.44 -0.55
N VAL A 68 4.44 12.98 -0.84
CA VAL A 68 3.91 11.70 -0.36
C VAL A 68 3.82 10.71 -1.52
N GLY A 69 4.61 9.65 -1.45
CA GLY A 69 4.47 8.48 -2.32
C GLY A 69 3.39 7.52 -1.80
N LEU A 70 2.63 6.90 -2.70
CA LEU A 70 1.55 5.98 -2.37
C LEU A 70 1.80 4.58 -2.92
N GLY A 71 1.69 3.55 -2.07
CA GLY A 71 1.58 2.16 -2.50
C GLY A 71 0.40 1.47 -1.82
N ILE A 72 -0.04 0.32 -2.31
CA ILE A 72 -1.09 -0.46 -1.65
C ILE A 72 -0.53 -1.85 -1.32
N CYS A 73 -0.53 -2.19 -0.03
CA CYS A 73 -0.23 -3.52 0.50
C CYS A 73 1.02 -4.17 -0.10
N TYR A 74 0.86 -5.01 -1.12
CA TYR A 74 1.93 -5.78 -1.74
C TYR A 74 2.98 -4.89 -2.43
N ASP A 75 2.62 -3.66 -2.82
CA ASP A 75 3.57 -2.67 -3.36
C ASP A 75 4.74 -2.39 -2.41
N VAL A 76 4.56 -2.53 -1.09
CA VAL A 76 5.66 -2.36 -0.11
C VAL A 76 6.80 -3.34 -0.35
N ARG A 77 6.56 -4.48 -1.02
CA ARG A 77 7.58 -5.52 -1.30
C ARG A 77 8.54 -5.17 -2.42
N PHE A 78 8.26 -4.14 -3.20
CA PHE A 78 9.05 -3.77 -4.38
C PHE A 78 9.88 -2.54 -4.06
N GLN A 79 11.19 -2.71 -3.96
CA GLN A 79 12.10 -1.65 -3.53
C GLN A 79 12.21 -0.55 -4.59
N GLU A 80 12.19 -0.93 -5.86
CA GLU A 80 12.24 -0.06 -7.04
C GLU A 80 11.11 0.98 -7.00
N PHE A 81 9.97 0.61 -6.41
CA PHE A 81 8.85 1.51 -6.22
C PHE A 81 9.13 2.59 -5.16
N GLY A 82 9.79 2.23 -4.06
CA GLY A 82 10.28 3.18 -3.06
C GLY A 82 11.40 4.07 -3.61
N GLU A 83 12.32 3.50 -4.39
CA GLU A 83 13.42 4.24 -5.04
C GLU A 83 12.90 5.31 -6.00
N TYR A 84 11.90 4.97 -6.82
CA TYR A 84 11.24 5.94 -7.70
C TYR A 84 10.74 7.16 -6.90
N TYR A 85 10.10 6.92 -5.76
CA TYR A 85 9.56 8.01 -4.95
C TYR A 85 10.64 8.92 -4.37
N VAL A 86 11.73 8.34 -3.87
CA VAL A 86 12.87 9.10 -3.34
C VAL A 86 13.54 9.93 -4.43
N GLN A 87 13.73 9.36 -5.61
CA GLN A 87 14.30 10.09 -6.76
C GLN A 87 13.43 11.27 -7.20
N ASN A 88 12.13 11.23 -6.91
CA ASN A 88 11.19 12.32 -7.17
C ASN A 88 10.94 13.23 -5.94
N GLY A 89 11.79 13.11 -4.91
CA GLY A 89 11.81 13.99 -3.74
C GLY A 89 10.76 13.67 -2.69
N CYS A 90 10.16 12.48 -2.69
CA CYS A 90 9.27 12.06 -1.61
C CYS A 90 10.03 11.97 -0.29
N ASN A 91 9.36 12.35 0.79
CA ASN A 91 9.86 12.28 2.17
C ASN A 91 8.89 11.54 3.10
N ILE A 92 7.72 11.14 2.58
CA ILE A 92 6.75 10.27 3.23
C ILE A 92 6.32 9.21 2.22
N LEU A 93 6.24 7.95 2.64
CA LEU A 93 5.63 6.86 1.89
C LEU A 93 4.45 6.31 2.69
N ILE A 94 3.27 6.20 2.08
CA ILE A 94 2.07 5.67 2.73
C ILE A 94 1.61 4.42 2.00
N TYR A 95 1.38 3.36 2.78
CA TYR A 95 0.93 2.06 2.29
C TYR A 95 -0.36 1.61 3.00
N PRO A 96 -1.56 1.96 2.49
CA PRO A 96 -2.78 1.30 2.93
C PRO A 96 -2.70 -0.21 2.63
N SER A 97 -2.79 -1.02 3.68
CA SER A 97 -2.35 -2.42 3.64
C SER A 97 -3.14 -3.32 4.57
N ALA A 98 -3.53 -4.50 4.10
CA ALA A 98 -4.07 -5.57 4.93
C ALA A 98 -3.18 -6.81 4.77
N PHE A 99 -2.21 -7.00 5.68
CA PHE A 99 -1.49 -8.27 5.79
C PHE A 99 -2.36 -9.26 6.57
N ASN A 100 -2.12 -10.57 6.42
CA ASN A 100 -2.85 -11.60 7.15
C ASN A 100 -2.07 -12.09 8.38
N LEU A 101 -2.64 -13.03 9.13
CA LEU A 101 -2.02 -13.61 10.33
C LEU A 101 -0.74 -14.44 10.04
N THR A 102 -0.47 -14.79 8.79
CA THR A 102 0.75 -15.50 8.38
C THR A 102 1.86 -14.53 8.01
N THR A 103 1.57 -13.55 7.15
CA THR A 103 2.57 -12.59 6.63
C THR A 103 2.79 -11.41 7.56
N GLY A 104 1.81 -11.05 8.38
CA GLY A 104 1.87 -9.96 9.36
C GLY A 104 3.05 -10.11 10.33
N PRO A 105 3.09 -11.18 11.16
CA PRO A 105 4.16 -11.40 12.12
C PRO A 105 5.56 -11.50 11.48
N ALA A 106 5.65 -12.02 10.26
CA ALA A 106 6.93 -12.26 9.59
C ALA A 106 7.47 -11.01 8.87
N HIS A 107 6.59 -10.20 8.28
CA HIS A 107 7.00 -9.20 7.30
C HIS A 107 6.50 -7.78 7.60
N TRP A 108 5.44 -7.58 8.38
CA TRP A 108 4.82 -6.25 8.51
C TRP A 108 5.80 -5.17 8.99
N GLU A 109 6.36 -5.35 10.18
CA GLU A 109 7.31 -4.41 10.77
C GLU A 109 8.63 -4.37 9.98
N LEU A 110 9.13 -5.55 9.57
CA LEU A 110 10.36 -5.68 8.80
C LEU A 110 10.31 -4.83 7.52
N MET A 111 9.22 -4.95 6.76
CA MET A 111 9.06 -4.22 5.50
C MET A 111 8.90 -2.71 5.74
N ALA A 112 8.15 -2.30 6.77
CA ALA A 112 7.97 -0.90 7.12
C ALA A 112 9.32 -0.24 7.45
N ARG A 113 10.11 -0.88 8.32
CA ARG A 113 11.42 -0.39 8.74
C ARG A 113 12.45 -0.41 7.61
N ALA A 114 12.46 -1.48 6.81
CA ALA A 114 13.34 -1.56 5.65
C ALA A 114 13.08 -0.41 4.66
N ARG A 115 11.81 -0.11 4.35
CA ARG A 115 11.48 1.01 3.47
C ARG A 115 11.86 2.36 4.07
N ALA A 116 11.66 2.54 5.37
CA ALA A 116 11.97 3.82 6.00
C ALA A 116 13.46 4.13 5.95
N VAL A 117 14.31 3.16 6.34
CA VAL A 117 15.77 3.35 6.35
C VAL A 117 16.36 3.40 4.95
N GLN A 118 15.90 2.57 4.01
CA GLN A 118 16.42 2.56 2.63
C GLN A 118 16.04 3.83 1.87
N SER A 119 14.82 4.33 2.07
CA SER A 119 14.32 5.50 1.37
C SER A 119 14.61 6.81 2.08
N GLN A 120 15.13 6.77 3.32
CA GLN A 120 15.29 7.96 4.18
C GLN A 120 13.98 8.76 4.27
N CYS A 121 12.86 8.05 4.34
CA CYS A 121 11.50 8.61 4.36
C CYS A 121 10.77 8.14 5.61
N TYR A 122 9.82 8.93 6.09
CA TYR A 122 8.81 8.39 6.99
C TYR A 122 7.96 7.37 6.24
N VAL A 123 7.63 6.24 6.87
CA VAL A 123 6.77 5.21 6.29
C VAL A 123 5.55 4.99 7.17
N ALA A 124 4.37 5.19 6.61
CA ALA A 124 3.10 4.87 7.26
C ALA A 124 2.48 3.61 6.64
N MET A 125 2.24 2.60 7.47
CA MET A 125 1.50 1.40 7.11
C MET A 125 0.09 1.50 7.72
N CYS A 126 -0.95 1.64 6.90
CA CYS A 126 -2.32 1.85 7.39
C CYS A 126 -3.14 0.56 7.23
N SER A 127 -3.47 -0.11 8.33
CA SER A 127 -4.22 -1.36 8.32
C SER A 127 -5.66 -1.22 8.81
N PRO A 128 -6.63 -1.98 8.24
CA PRO A 128 -7.91 -2.16 8.89
C PRO A 128 -7.74 -2.87 10.25
N ALA A 129 -8.66 -2.59 11.17
CA ALA A 129 -8.72 -3.32 12.43
C ALA A 129 -8.96 -4.81 12.18
N ARG A 130 -8.40 -5.65 13.05
CA ARG A 130 -8.60 -7.10 12.99
C ARG A 130 -10.06 -7.44 13.24
N ASN A 131 -10.66 -8.19 12.32
CA ASN A 131 -11.97 -8.80 12.49
C ASN A 131 -11.83 -10.32 12.26
N THR A 132 -11.98 -11.11 13.32
CA THR A 132 -11.83 -12.58 13.27
C THR A 132 -13.01 -13.28 12.61
N SER A 133 -14.11 -12.57 12.36
CA SER A 133 -15.29 -13.09 11.67
C SER A 133 -15.31 -12.76 10.17
N ALA A 134 -14.31 -12.06 9.65
CA ALA A 134 -14.18 -11.75 8.23
C ALA A 134 -13.43 -12.86 7.48
N ASP A 135 -13.77 -13.05 6.20
CA ASP A 135 -13.10 -14.03 5.32
C ASP A 135 -11.59 -13.76 5.20
N TYR A 136 -11.20 -12.48 5.22
CA TYR A 136 -9.80 -12.05 5.30
C TYR A 136 -9.53 -11.40 6.66
N VAL A 137 -8.84 -12.13 7.55
CA VAL A 137 -8.48 -11.63 8.87
C VAL A 137 -7.20 -10.79 8.79
N ALA A 138 -7.36 -9.46 8.86
CA ALA A 138 -6.25 -8.53 8.83
C ALA A 138 -5.36 -8.63 10.09
N TRP A 139 -4.05 -8.47 9.89
CA TRP A 139 -3.05 -8.40 10.93
C TRP A 139 -3.30 -7.21 11.85
N GLY A 140 -3.63 -6.05 11.29
CA GLY A 140 -3.76 -4.79 12.03
C GLY A 140 -2.40 -4.10 12.19
N TYR A 141 -2.17 -3.53 13.37
CA TYR A 141 -0.90 -2.87 13.74
C TYR A 141 -0.49 -1.74 12.79
N SER A 142 -1.43 -0.83 12.46
CA SER A 142 -1.07 0.42 11.79
C SER A 142 0.07 1.11 12.52
N MET A 143 1.07 1.59 11.77
CA MET A 143 2.29 2.15 12.35
C MET A 143 2.90 3.22 11.46
N VAL A 144 3.70 4.08 12.08
CA VAL A 144 4.59 5.03 11.41
C VAL A 144 6.02 4.72 11.83
N VAL A 145 6.93 4.65 10.87
CA VAL A 145 8.38 4.50 11.09
C VAL A 145 9.06 5.77 10.60
N ASP A 146 10.01 6.28 11.36
CA ASP A 146 10.86 7.40 10.97
C ASP A 146 12.01 6.95 10.04
N PRO A 147 12.75 7.87 9.42
CA PRO A 147 13.83 7.53 8.48
C PRO A 147 15.02 6.72 9.04
N TRP A 148 15.01 6.28 10.31
CA TRP A 148 16.15 5.68 11.01
C TRP A 148 15.77 4.43 11.82
#